data_AF-A0A6P1R772-F1
#
_entry.id   AF-A0A6P1R772-F1
#
_cell.length_a   1.000
_cell.length_b   1.000
_cell.length_c   1.000
_cell.angle_alpha   90.00
_cell.angle_beta   90.00
_cell.angle_gamma   90.00
#
_symmetry.space_group_name_H-M   'P 1'
#
loop_
_entity.id
_entity.type
_entity.pdbx_description
1 polymer ?
#
loop_
_entity_poly.entity_id
_entity_poly.type
_entity_poly.pdbx_seq_one_letter_code
_entity_poly.pdbx_strand_id
1 'polypeptide(L)' 'MNRLKPANFRNALDLSDKVQVKTLRKRLKLSPDQFADALRKSGNSISALVKEAAAARPGKPEA' A
#
# COMPACT_ATOMS: atom_id res chain seq x y z
N MET A 1 8.95 26.15 11.70
CA MET A 1 9.17 24.86 10.99
C MET A 1 7.89 24.04 11.08
N ASN A 2 7.04 24.10 10.06
CA ASN A 2 5.84 23.27 10.02
C ASN A 2 6.26 21.81 9.90
N ARG A 3 6.26 21.07 11.01
CA ARG A 3 6.21 19.61 10.96
C ARG A 3 4.92 19.26 10.24
N LEU A 4 5.02 18.99 8.93
CA LEU A 4 3.96 18.34 8.17
C LEU A 4 3.63 17.08 8.98
N LYS A 5 2.51 17.12 9.70
CA LYS A 5 1.99 15.97 10.44
C LYS A 5 2.06 14.81 9.44
N PRO A 6 2.70 13.67 9.78
CA PRO A 6 2.69 12.52 8.88
C PRO A 6 1.24 12.30 8.56
N ALA A 7 0.85 12.54 7.31
CA ALA A 7 -0.53 12.50 6.88
C ALA A 7 -1.01 11.14 7.36
N ASN A 8 -1.88 11.14 8.38
CA ASN A 8 -2.52 9.93 8.85
C ASN A 8 -2.95 9.27 7.56
N PHE A 9 -2.39 8.09 7.30
CA PHE A 9 -2.87 7.25 6.21
C PHE A 9 -4.35 7.11 6.51
N ARG A 10 -5.18 7.96 5.89
CA ARG A 10 -6.62 7.79 5.84
C ARG A 10 -6.80 6.41 5.21
N ASN A 11 -7.97 5.79 5.34
CA ASN A 11 -8.20 4.47 4.72
C ASN A 11 -7.84 4.41 3.21
N ALA A 12 -7.57 5.55 2.56
CA ALA A 12 -6.96 5.65 1.24
C ALA A 12 -5.50 6.20 1.24
N LEU A 13 -4.69 5.62 0.37
CA LEU A 13 -3.35 6.04 -0.04
C LEU A 13 -3.44 7.25 -0.97
N ASP A 14 -2.63 8.29 -0.73
CA ASP A 14 -2.44 9.35 -1.71
C ASP A 14 -1.39 8.93 -2.75
N LEU A 15 -1.80 8.83 -4.01
CA LEU A 15 -0.93 8.47 -5.14
C LEU A 15 -0.03 9.63 -5.57
N SER A 16 -0.40 10.87 -5.22
CA SER A 16 0.42 12.06 -5.46
C SER A 16 1.58 12.14 -4.45
N ASP A 17 1.39 11.55 -3.26
CA ASP A 17 2.41 11.49 -2.21
C ASP A 17 3.37 10.30 -2.44
N LYS A 18 4.51 10.60 -3.06
CA LYS A 18 5.58 9.62 -3.31
C LYS A 18 6.14 9.01 -2.02
N VAL A 19 6.09 9.70 -0.88
CA VAL A 19 6.56 9.19 0.41
C VAL A 19 5.59 8.14 0.93
N GLN A 20 4.28 8.38 0.84
CA GLN A 20 3.26 7.41 1.20
C GLN A 20 3.35 6.15 0.34
N VAL A 21 3.42 6.31 -0.99
CA VAL A 21 3.56 5.18 -1.95
C VAL A 21 4.82 4.37 -1.65
N LYS A 22 5.97 5.03 -1.47
CA LYS A 22 7.25 4.35 -1.17
C LYS A 22 7.21 3.64 0.17
N THR A 23 6.59 4.25 1.18
CA THR A 23 6.45 3.68 2.53
C THR A 23 5.56 2.45 2.51
N LEU A 24 4.38 2.53 1.86
CA LEU A 24 3.45 1.43 1.78
C LEU A 24 4.03 0.27 0.97
N ARG A 25 4.65 0.54 -0.19
CA ARG A 25 5.34 -0.49 -0.98
C ARG A 25 6.41 -1.22 -0.18
N LYS A 26 7.23 -0.48 0.58
CA LYS A 26 8.25 -1.07 1.47
C LYS A 26 7.64 -1.93 2.58
N ARG A 27 6.55 -1.47 3.20
CA ARG A 27 5.85 -2.23 4.25
C ARG A 27 5.24 -3.53 3.72
N LEU A 28 4.64 -3.47 2.54
CA LEU A 28 4.00 -4.61 1.89
C LEU A 28 5.01 -5.55 1.21
N LYS A 29 6.28 -5.14 1.10
CA LYS A 29 7.35 -5.89 0.42
C LYS A 29 6.97 -6.28 -1.02
N LEU A 30 6.24 -5.39 -1.70
CA LEU A 30 5.79 -5.62 -3.08
C LEU A 30 6.78 -5.01 -4.08
N SER A 31 6.93 -5.71 -5.21
CA SER A 31 7.56 -5.13 -6.39
C SER A 31 6.70 -4.00 -6.98
N PRO A 32 7.28 -3.08 -7.77
CA PRO A 32 6.54 -2.00 -8.42
C PRO A 32 5.34 -2.52 -9.23
N ASP A 33 5.53 -3.61 -9.97
CA ASP A 33 4.50 -4.25 -10.79
C ASP A 33 3.37 -4.84 -9.95
N GLN A 34 3.69 -5.57 -8.89
CA GLN A 34 2.70 -6.12 -7.96
C GLN A 34 1.92 -5.01 -7.25
N PHE A 35 2.58 -3.91 -6.91
CA PHE A 35 1.94 -2.77 -6.30
C PHE A 35 1.00 -2.04 -7.27
N ALA A 36 1.39 -1.90 -8.54
CA ALA A 36 0.55 -1.34 -9.58
C ALA A 36 -0.67 -2.24 -9.88
N ASP A 37 -0.48 -3.56 -9.90
CA ASP A 37 -1.57 -4.53 -10.07
C ASP A 37 -2.55 -4.48 -8.88
N ALA A 38 -2.03 -4.43 -7.66
CA ALA A 38 -2.84 -4.26 -6.45
C ALA A 38 -3.62 -2.93 -6.49
N LEU A 39 -3.00 -1.82 -6.89
CA LEU A 39 -3.67 -0.53 -7.07
C LEU A 39 -4.77 -0.59 -8.13
N ARG A 40 -4.55 -1.32 -9.22
CA ARG A 40 -5.55 -1.50 -10.28
C ARG A 40 -6.76 -2.30 -9.81
N LYS A 41 -6.55 -3.34 -8.98
CA LYS A 41 -7.63 -4.20 -8.45
C LYS A 41 -8.38 -3.57 -7.28
N SER A 42 -7.65 -2.94 -6.37
CA SER A 42 -8.17 -2.51 -5.07
C SER A 42 -8.39 -0.99 -4.95
N GLY A 43 -7.96 -0.24 -5.95
CA GLY A 43 -7.97 1.22 -5.93
C GLY A 43 -6.94 1.77 -4.93
N ASN A 44 -7.16 2.99 -4.48
CA ASN A 44 -6.29 3.64 -3.51
C ASN A 44 -6.57 3.21 -2.06
N SER A 45 -7.45 2.24 -1.79
CA SER A 45 -7.76 1.83 -0.41
C SER A 45 -6.62 1.01 0.21
N ILE A 46 -6.07 1.49 1.33
CA ILE A 46 -4.92 0.86 2.00
C ILE A 46 -5.28 -0.53 2.52
N SER A 47 -6.45 -0.68 3.15
CA SER A 47 -6.90 -1.98 3.66
C SER A 47 -7.04 -3.01 2.54
N ALA A 48 -7.48 -2.56 1.36
CA ALA A 48 -7.62 -3.42 0.21
C ALA A 48 -6.24 -3.75 -0.42
N LEU A 49 -5.32 -2.78 -0.50
CA LEU A 49 -3.92 -3.02 -0.87
C LEU A 49 -3.21 -3.98 0.08
N VAL A 50 -3.45 -3.89 1.39
CA VAL A 50 -2.89 -4.80 2.39
C VAL A 50 -3.44 -6.22 2.21
N LYS A 51 -4.74 -6.37 1.95
CA LYS A 51 -5.36 -7.67 1.64
C LYS A 51 -4.80 -8.27 0.34
N GLU A 52 -4.74 -7.49 -0.73
CA GLU A 52 -4.17 -7.93 -2.01
C GLU A 52 -2.68 -8.29 -1.84
N ALA A 53 -1.91 -7.50 -1.10
CA ALA A 53 -0.52 -7.82 -0.80
C ALA A 53 -0.37 -9.08 0.06
N ALA A 54 -1.31 -9.33 0.97
CA ALA A 54 -1.32 -10.57 1.74
C ALA A 54 -1.63 -11.77 0.85
N ALA A 55 -2.59 -11.65 -0.08
CA ALA A 55 -2.94 -12.68 -1.05
C ALA A 55 -1.86 -12.91 -2.12
N ALA A 56 -1.15 -11.85 -2.54
CA ALA A 56 -0.10 -11.92 -3.56
C ALA A 56 1.24 -12.46 -3.03
N ARG A 57 1.40 -12.64 -1.71
CA ARG A 57 2.56 -13.33 -1.13
C ARG A 57 2.34 -14.84 -1.25
N PRO A 58 3.16 -15.59 -2.00
CA PRO A 58 2.95 -17.02 -2.25
C PRO A 58 3.37 -17.91 -1.06
N GLY A 59 3.06 -17.51 0.18
CA GLY A 59 3.71 -18.12 1.36
C GLY A 59 3.03 -17.98 2.70
N LYS A 60 1.71 -17.81 2.79
CA LYS A 60 1.01 -18.24 4.02
C LYS A 60 -0.44 -18.62 3.75
N PRO A 61 -0.81 -19.89 3.95
CA PRO A 61 -2.19 -20.31 3.93
C PRO A 61 -2.91 -19.73 5.16
N GLU A 62 -4.17 -19.44 4.92
CA GLU A 62 -5.27 -19.38 5.85
C GLU A 62 -5.07 -20.38 7.01
N ALA A 63 -5.22 -19.90 8.24
CA ALA A 63 -5.41 -20.71 9.44
C ALA A 63 -6.75 -20.33 10.05
#